data_AF-A0A314YSQ9-F1
#
_entry.id   AF-A0A314YSQ9-F1
#
_cell.length_a   1.000
_cell.length_b   1.000
_cell.length_c   1.000
_cell.angle_alpha   90.00
_cell.angle_beta   90.00
_cell.angle_gamma   90.00
#
_symmetry.space_group_name_H-M   'P 1'
#
loop_
_entity.id
_entity.type
_entity.pdbx_description
1 polymer ?
#
loop_
_entity_poly.entity_id
_entity_poly.type
_entity_poly.pdbx_seq_one_letter_code
_entity_poly.pdbx_strand_id
1 'polypeptide(L)'
;MAMAMAGLMNGERAVVLLFIGRVLFSLPLSLLFHGIALSLLALSALSLDILADSSTSLAQFNTRPGASSGILLGAVTLPAVVISKMIQLSRAFSLDQVGIEELESLTLQYWAASASCLSVLIFLCITLWRAPENMPPPPAHNVWHAKFSLSCIILHTAVSFVTFGTVSLTSFETALKLLWMLCHGLAAVKLIQHVIKTFPSCASIGESCLVTSGLVLYFGDMLAYTIEKVSGFTMKSEVVQYGSKRSEISIIIQGLLLGLLLFPMVFKFVLRIWESTFSTARSEVRTNNEIWRSVIFFSSLGFIMIVIIPSWMQLVQDFHMHPLLWVLSFIFSEPLKRLSLCVYWMCVIYVSVLRFYNISKNSKIERILLRKYYHLMAVSMFLPALIFQPEFLDLSFGAALAVFLALEIIRVWRIWPLGQSIHKFMNAFTDHRDSDLLIVSHFSLLLGCALPIWMSSGYNDRPLAPFSGILSLGIGDTMASVVGHKYGVLRWSKTGKKTIEGTAAGITSVLAACSVLLPLLASTGYILTEHWGSLLVAVTVSGLLEAYTAQLDNAFIPLIFYSLLCL
;
A
#
# COMPACT_ATOMS: atom_id res chain seq x y z
N MET A 1 -32.82 -5.21 -21.54
CA MET A 1 -31.82 -6.00 -20.77
C MET A 1 -30.39 -5.47 -20.96
N ALA A 2 -29.89 -5.27 -22.18
CA ALA A 2 -28.56 -4.68 -22.43
C ALA A 2 -28.40 -3.24 -21.89
N MET A 3 -29.45 -2.41 -21.95
CA MET A 3 -29.43 -1.02 -21.46
C MET A 3 -29.50 -0.91 -19.92
N ALA A 4 -29.96 -1.96 -19.22
CA ALA A 4 -29.95 -2.03 -17.75
C ALA A 4 -28.61 -2.56 -17.20
N MET A 5 -27.90 -3.42 -17.96
CA MET A 5 -26.52 -3.83 -17.63
C MET A 5 -25.50 -2.69 -17.85
N ALA A 6 -25.78 -1.77 -18.78
CA ALA A 6 -24.90 -0.64 -19.09
C ALA A 6 -24.75 0.39 -17.94
N GLY A 7 -25.71 0.45 -17.00
CA GLY A 7 -25.59 1.26 -15.77
C GLY A 7 -24.86 0.54 -14.63
N LEU A 8 -24.68 -0.78 -14.73
CA LEU A 8 -24.13 -1.63 -13.67
C LEU A 8 -22.60 -1.78 -13.76
N MET A 9 -22.07 -1.80 -14.98
CA MET A 9 -20.65 -2.04 -15.29
C MET A 9 -19.97 -0.78 -15.83
N ASN A 10 -19.25 -0.07 -14.96
CA ASN A 10 -18.30 0.95 -15.41
C ASN A 10 -16.97 0.28 -15.85
N GLY A 11 -16.14 0.99 -16.60
CA GLY A 11 -14.87 0.44 -17.11
C GLY A 11 -13.92 -0.02 -15.99
N GLU A 12 -13.88 0.70 -14.87
CA GLU A 12 -13.08 0.33 -13.69
C GLU A 12 -13.51 -1.03 -13.13
N ARG A 13 -14.81 -1.24 -12.88
CA ARG A 13 -15.39 -2.49 -12.39
C ARG A 13 -15.13 -3.65 -13.35
N ALA A 14 -15.25 -3.42 -14.66
CA ALA A 14 -14.98 -4.44 -15.66
C ALA A 14 -13.53 -4.93 -15.59
N VAL A 15 -12.56 -4.00 -15.52
CA VAL A 15 -11.14 -4.34 -15.40
C VAL A 15 -10.83 -5.04 -14.07
N VAL A 16 -11.43 -4.60 -12.96
CA VAL A 16 -11.24 -5.24 -11.66
C VAL A 16 -11.81 -6.67 -11.65
N LEU A 17 -12.97 -6.91 -12.28
CA LEU A 17 -13.51 -8.27 -12.43
C LEU A 17 -12.62 -9.16 -13.32
N LEU A 18 -12.02 -8.61 -14.39
CA LEU A 18 -11.04 -9.34 -15.21
C LEU A 18 -9.81 -9.73 -14.39
N PHE A 19 -9.30 -8.79 -13.58
CA PHE A 19 -8.20 -9.05 -12.65
C PHE A 19 -8.53 -10.19 -11.68
N ILE A 20 -9.68 -10.11 -11.01
CA ILE A 20 -10.12 -11.15 -10.06
C ILE A 20 -10.33 -12.49 -10.76
N GLY A 21 -10.97 -12.48 -11.93
CA GLY A 21 -11.16 -13.69 -12.74
C GLY A 21 -9.84 -14.37 -13.10
N ARG A 22 -8.79 -13.59 -13.40
CA ARG A 22 -7.45 -14.12 -13.68
C ARG A 22 -6.79 -14.74 -12.44
N VAL A 23 -6.92 -14.10 -11.28
CA VAL A 23 -6.45 -14.66 -10.00
C VAL A 23 -7.16 -15.98 -9.70
N LEU A 24 -8.50 -16.00 -9.81
CA LEU A 24 -9.32 -17.18 -9.54
C LEU A 24 -9.01 -18.34 -10.50
N PHE A 25 -8.77 -18.05 -11.78
CA PHE A 25 -8.41 -19.06 -12.77
C PHE A 25 -7.04 -19.71 -12.51
N SER A 26 -6.16 -19.01 -11.80
CA SER A 26 -4.79 -19.46 -11.53
C SER A 26 -4.66 -20.18 -10.18
N LEU A 27 -5.77 -20.43 -9.48
CA LEU A 27 -5.77 -21.05 -8.16
C LEU A 27 -5.48 -22.56 -8.22
N PRO A 28 -4.56 -23.07 -7.39
CA PRO A 28 -4.47 -24.50 -7.12
C PRO A 28 -5.65 -24.97 -6.25
N LEU A 29 -5.96 -26.27 -6.29
CA LEU A 29 -7.05 -26.88 -5.52
C LEU A 29 -6.92 -26.65 -4.00
N SER A 30 -5.68 -26.56 -3.48
CA SER A 30 -5.40 -26.28 -2.07
C SER A 30 -5.90 -24.90 -1.61
N LEU A 31 -6.02 -23.94 -2.52
CA LEU A 31 -6.44 -22.56 -2.22
C LEU A 31 -7.90 -22.28 -2.61
N LEU A 32 -8.71 -23.32 -2.88
CA LEU A 32 -10.09 -23.16 -3.36
C LEU A 32 -10.98 -22.39 -2.37
N PHE A 33 -10.90 -22.67 -1.06
CA PHE A 33 -11.65 -21.90 -0.06
C PHE A 33 -11.24 -20.42 0.01
N HIS A 34 -9.96 -20.14 -0.21
CA HIS A 34 -9.45 -18.77 -0.29
C HIS A 34 -10.03 -18.08 -1.53
N GLY A 35 -10.07 -18.75 -2.69
CA GLY A 35 -10.73 -18.25 -3.90
C GLY A 35 -12.22 -17.97 -3.71
N ILE A 36 -12.96 -18.88 -3.07
CA ILE A 36 -14.38 -18.67 -2.74
C ILE A 36 -14.53 -17.42 -1.86
N ALA A 37 -13.74 -17.29 -0.81
CA ALA A 37 -13.75 -16.11 0.04
C ALA A 37 -13.49 -14.82 -0.76
N LEU A 38 -12.48 -14.79 -1.62
CA LEU A 38 -12.17 -13.63 -2.48
C LEU A 38 -13.34 -13.28 -3.40
N SER A 39 -13.98 -14.28 -4.02
CA SER A 39 -15.14 -14.06 -4.91
C SER A 39 -16.35 -13.48 -4.18
N LEU A 40 -16.64 -13.95 -2.96
CA LEU A 40 -17.72 -13.42 -2.12
C LEU A 40 -17.43 -12.00 -1.66
N LEU A 41 -16.17 -11.71 -1.32
CA LEU A 41 -15.72 -10.37 -0.99
C LEU A 41 -15.86 -9.44 -2.19
N ALA A 42 -15.47 -9.88 -3.39
CA ALA A 42 -15.62 -9.11 -4.63
C ALA A 42 -17.10 -8.83 -4.98
N LEU A 43 -17.98 -9.82 -4.85
CA LEU A 43 -19.41 -9.67 -5.11
C LEU A 43 -20.09 -8.72 -4.12
N SER A 44 -19.76 -8.83 -2.82
CA SER A 44 -20.27 -7.91 -1.79
C SER A 44 -19.74 -6.48 -2.01
N ALA A 45 -18.47 -6.32 -2.37
CA ALA A 45 -17.89 -5.02 -2.68
C ALA A 45 -18.48 -4.39 -3.96
N LEU A 46 -18.71 -5.19 -5.01
CA LEU A 46 -19.33 -4.74 -6.26
C LEU A 46 -20.76 -4.24 -6.02
N SER A 47 -21.57 -4.99 -5.27
CA SER A 47 -22.94 -4.59 -4.94
C SER A 47 -22.98 -3.30 -4.10
N LEU A 48 -22.06 -3.16 -3.13
CA LEU A 48 -21.94 -1.93 -2.33
C LEU A 48 -21.42 -0.73 -3.13
N ASP A 49 -20.51 -0.96 -4.08
CA ASP A 49 -20.00 0.08 -4.97
C ASP A 49 -21.13 0.62 -5.89
N ILE A 50 -21.95 -0.27 -6.46
CA ILE A 50 -23.14 0.11 -7.24
C ILE A 50 -24.14 0.90 -6.37
N LEU A 51 -24.35 0.46 -5.13
CA LEU A 51 -25.22 1.16 -4.17
C LEU A 51 -24.69 2.55 -3.82
N ALA A 52 -23.39 2.68 -3.59
CA ALA A 52 -22.74 3.93 -3.23
C ALA A 52 -22.93 5.00 -4.31
N ASP A 53 -22.78 4.64 -5.59
CA ASP A 53 -23.00 5.57 -6.71
C ASP A 53 -24.46 6.08 -6.81
N SER A 54 -25.42 5.28 -6.33
CA SER A 54 -26.86 5.60 -6.39
C SER A 54 -27.40 6.32 -5.16
N SER A 55 -26.62 6.42 -4.07
CA SER A 55 -27.09 6.84 -2.76
C SER A 55 -26.44 8.14 -2.28
N THR A 56 -27.24 9.00 -1.65
CA THR A 56 -26.78 10.25 -1.02
C THR A 56 -26.37 10.06 0.45
N SER A 57 -26.65 8.89 1.05
CA SER A 57 -26.35 8.61 2.46
C SER A 57 -24.84 8.61 2.75
N LEU A 58 -24.04 8.27 1.74
CA LEU A 58 -22.60 8.25 1.82
C LEU A 58 -21.97 9.64 1.63
N ALA A 59 -22.76 10.65 1.28
CA ALA A 59 -22.34 12.06 1.23
C ALA A 59 -21.99 12.64 2.62
N GLN A 60 -22.32 11.94 3.72
CA GLN A 60 -21.82 12.27 5.06
C GLN A 60 -20.29 12.14 5.18
N PHE A 61 -19.68 11.31 4.33
CA PHE A 61 -18.24 11.24 4.21
C PHE A 61 -17.77 12.27 3.19
N ASN A 62 -17.03 13.28 3.66
CA ASN A 62 -16.33 14.23 2.79
C ASN A 62 -15.25 13.47 2.02
N THR A 63 -15.61 12.84 0.91
CA THR A 63 -14.68 12.12 0.02
C THR A 63 -14.07 13.09 -0.99
N ARG A 64 -13.01 12.67 -1.69
CA ARG A 64 -12.36 13.50 -2.71
C ARG A 64 -13.36 13.85 -3.83
N PRO A 65 -13.58 15.15 -4.14
CA PRO A 65 -14.53 15.54 -5.18
C PRO A 65 -14.10 15.00 -6.55
N GLY A 66 -15.02 14.37 -7.27
CA GLY A 66 -14.81 13.84 -8.63
C GLY A 66 -14.18 12.44 -8.71
N ALA A 67 -13.88 11.78 -7.58
CA ALA A 67 -13.46 10.37 -7.58
C ALA A 67 -14.68 9.43 -7.51
N SER A 68 -14.59 8.24 -8.14
CA SER A 68 -15.54 7.15 -7.90
C SER A 68 -15.41 6.63 -6.46
N SER A 69 -16.41 5.88 -5.98
CA SER A 69 -16.38 5.33 -4.61
C SER A 69 -15.11 4.48 -4.37
N GLY A 70 -14.69 3.73 -5.39
CA GLY A 70 -13.50 2.86 -5.37
C GLY A 70 -13.65 1.64 -4.46
N ILE A 71 -14.84 1.37 -3.91
CA ILE A 71 -15.05 0.33 -2.88
C ILE A 71 -14.61 -1.05 -3.38
N LEU A 72 -14.97 -1.42 -4.61
CA LEU A 72 -14.58 -2.69 -5.22
C LEU A 72 -13.06 -2.82 -5.34
N LEU A 73 -12.40 -1.81 -5.91
CA LEU A 73 -10.96 -1.79 -6.10
C LEU A 73 -10.24 -1.86 -4.74
N GLY A 74 -10.65 -1.05 -3.77
CA GLY A 74 -10.09 -1.01 -2.42
C GLY A 74 -10.21 -2.33 -1.67
N ALA A 75 -11.40 -2.93 -1.66
CA ALA A 75 -11.69 -4.14 -0.89
C ALA A 75 -10.97 -5.39 -1.44
N VAL A 76 -10.71 -5.45 -2.75
CA VAL A 76 -10.17 -6.67 -3.37
C VAL A 76 -8.65 -6.62 -3.57
N THR A 77 -8.06 -5.43 -3.72
CA THR A 77 -6.62 -5.30 -4.04
C THR A 77 -5.72 -6.03 -3.04
N LEU A 78 -5.88 -5.77 -1.73
CA LEU A 78 -4.97 -6.33 -0.73
C LEU A 78 -5.14 -7.86 -0.56
N PRO A 79 -6.37 -8.42 -0.40
CA PRO A 79 -6.55 -9.87 -0.41
C PRO A 79 -6.06 -10.55 -1.70
N ALA A 80 -6.24 -9.90 -2.86
CA ALA A 80 -5.78 -10.43 -4.15
C ALA A 80 -4.24 -10.44 -4.27
N VAL A 81 -3.55 -9.44 -3.70
CA VAL A 81 -2.08 -9.44 -3.63
C VAL A 81 -1.58 -10.60 -2.78
N VAL A 82 -2.15 -10.79 -1.59
CA VAL A 82 -1.72 -11.86 -0.67
C VAL A 82 -1.98 -13.24 -1.29
N ILE A 83 -3.18 -13.48 -1.85
CA ILE A 83 -3.48 -14.78 -2.46
C ILE A 83 -2.62 -15.05 -3.70
N SER A 84 -2.24 -14.02 -4.47
CA SER A 84 -1.35 -14.19 -5.62
C SER A 84 0.06 -14.59 -5.18
N LYS A 85 0.55 -14.03 -4.07
CA LYS A 85 1.81 -14.46 -3.45
C LYS A 85 1.70 -15.89 -2.89
N MET A 86 0.56 -16.27 -2.33
CA MET A 86 0.30 -17.65 -1.89
C MET A 86 0.28 -18.63 -3.08
N ILE A 87 -0.32 -18.27 -4.22
CA ILE A 87 -0.26 -19.08 -5.45
C ILE A 87 1.20 -19.28 -5.86
N GLN A 88 2.01 -18.21 -5.84
CA GLN A 88 3.44 -18.27 -6.12
C GLN A 88 4.18 -19.26 -5.21
N LEU A 89 3.99 -19.13 -3.89
CA LEU A 89 4.67 -19.98 -2.91
C LEU A 89 4.16 -21.42 -2.90
N SER A 90 2.89 -21.66 -3.23
CA SER A 90 2.35 -23.01 -3.35
C SER A 90 3.07 -23.84 -4.43
N ARG A 91 3.58 -23.19 -5.49
CA ARG A 91 4.43 -23.85 -6.49
C ARG A 91 5.78 -24.24 -5.91
N ALA A 92 6.40 -23.37 -5.13
CA ALA A 92 7.66 -23.63 -4.44
C ALA A 92 7.54 -24.77 -3.42
N PHE A 93 6.44 -24.76 -2.67
CA PHE A 93 6.11 -25.79 -1.69
C PHE A 93 5.95 -27.16 -2.34
N SER A 94 5.31 -27.23 -3.52
CA SER A 94 5.19 -28.49 -4.28
C SER A 94 6.54 -29.04 -4.78
N LEU A 95 7.59 -28.22 -4.76
CA LEU A 95 8.95 -28.57 -5.15
C LEU A 95 9.89 -28.77 -3.95
N ASP A 96 9.36 -28.81 -2.72
CA ASP A 96 10.11 -28.89 -1.45
C ASP A 96 11.15 -27.77 -1.24
N GLN A 97 10.95 -26.61 -1.86
CA GLN A 97 11.90 -25.47 -1.80
C GLN A 97 11.60 -24.48 -0.67
N VAL A 98 10.42 -24.54 -0.05
CA VAL A 98 9.93 -23.59 0.96
C VAL A 98 9.32 -24.33 2.14
N GLY A 99 9.56 -23.84 3.36
CA GLY A 99 9.01 -24.41 4.59
C GLY A 99 7.51 -24.15 4.76
N ILE A 100 6.81 -25.07 5.44
CA ILE A 100 5.37 -24.99 5.74
C ILE A 100 5.01 -23.69 6.49
N GLU A 101 5.91 -23.23 7.38
CA GLU A 101 5.71 -22.05 8.23
C GLU A 101 5.47 -20.76 7.43
N GLU A 102 6.14 -20.57 6.28
CA GLU A 102 5.93 -19.39 5.43
C GLU A 102 4.53 -19.37 4.82
N LEU A 103 4.03 -20.53 4.40
CA LEU A 103 2.70 -20.68 3.83
C LEU A 103 1.61 -20.45 4.88
N GLU A 104 1.82 -20.93 6.11
CA GLU A 104 0.90 -20.69 7.24
C GLU A 104 0.84 -19.21 7.63
N SER A 105 2.00 -18.54 7.68
CA SER A 105 2.07 -17.11 7.99
C SER A 105 1.28 -16.25 7.00
N LEU A 106 1.41 -16.55 5.70
CA LEU A 106 0.67 -15.87 4.63
C LEU A 106 -0.80 -16.23 4.60
N THR A 107 -1.14 -17.47 4.97
CA THR A 107 -2.54 -17.89 5.15
C THR A 107 -3.20 -17.02 6.22
N LEU A 108 -2.54 -16.80 7.36
CA LEU A 108 -3.05 -15.92 8.41
C LEU A 108 -3.16 -14.47 7.94
N GLN A 109 -2.17 -13.96 7.20
CA GLN A 109 -2.21 -12.61 6.61
C GLN A 109 -3.35 -12.45 5.60
N TYR A 110 -3.64 -13.46 4.78
CA TYR A 110 -4.77 -13.44 3.85
C TYR A 110 -6.10 -13.29 4.58
N TRP A 111 -6.33 -14.12 5.60
CA TRP A 111 -7.58 -14.07 6.37
C TRP A 111 -7.71 -12.77 7.16
N ALA A 112 -6.61 -12.25 7.70
CA ALA A 112 -6.57 -10.92 8.33
C ALA A 112 -6.88 -9.79 7.32
N ALA A 113 -6.37 -9.88 6.09
CA ALA A 113 -6.61 -8.91 5.02
C ALA A 113 -8.09 -8.93 4.60
N SER A 114 -8.61 -10.13 4.39
CA SER A 114 -9.99 -10.35 4.00
C SER A 114 -10.96 -9.90 5.09
N ALA A 115 -10.71 -10.25 6.36
CA ALA A 115 -11.55 -9.82 7.47
C ALA A 115 -11.53 -8.31 7.71
N SER A 116 -10.39 -7.66 7.51
CA SER A 116 -10.27 -6.20 7.55
C SER A 116 -11.17 -5.56 6.50
N CYS A 117 -11.09 -6.03 5.24
CA CYS A 117 -11.92 -5.53 4.15
C CYS A 117 -13.42 -5.85 4.38
N LEU A 118 -13.75 -7.08 4.78
CA LEU A 118 -15.11 -7.52 5.08
C LEU A 118 -15.75 -6.67 6.18
N SER A 119 -15.01 -6.36 7.24
CA SER A 119 -15.51 -5.55 8.35
C SER A 119 -15.78 -4.11 7.93
N VAL A 120 -14.95 -3.54 7.05
CA VAL A 120 -15.20 -2.24 6.42
C VAL A 120 -16.46 -2.30 5.54
N LEU A 121 -16.67 -3.36 4.75
CA LEU A 121 -17.88 -3.54 3.95
C LEU A 121 -19.14 -3.67 4.82
N ILE A 122 -19.07 -4.40 5.94
CA ILE A 122 -20.16 -4.49 6.93
C ILE A 122 -20.47 -3.09 7.48
N PHE A 123 -19.45 -2.34 7.89
CA PHE A 123 -19.62 -0.98 8.37
C PHE A 123 -20.30 -0.09 7.33
N LEU A 124 -19.83 -0.11 6.07
CA LEU A 124 -20.43 0.65 4.97
C LEU A 124 -21.88 0.24 4.72
N CYS A 125 -22.17 -1.06 4.70
CA CYS A 125 -23.54 -1.58 4.56
C CYS A 125 -24.47 -1.06 5.67
N ILE A 126 -24.01 -1.04 6.93
CA ILE A 126 -24.78 -0.50 8.06
C ILE A 126 -25.00 1.00 7.90
N THR A 127 -23.98 1.76 7.47
CA THR A 127 -24.11 3.22 7.27
C THR A 127 -25.07 3.57 6.13
N LEU A 128 -25.06 2.80 5.05
CA LEU A 128 -25.98 2.95 3.94
C LEU A 128 -27.43 2.62 4.36
N TRP A 129 -27.61 1.65 5.25
CA TRP A 129 -28.93 1.26 5.76
C TRP A 129 -29.51 2.28 6.75
N ARG A 130 -28.68 2.91 7.59
CA ARG A 130 -29.10 3.88 8.62
C ARG A 130 -29.30 5.31 8.08
N ALA A 131 -29.60 5.47 6.78
CA ALA A 131 -29.86 6.78 6.19
C ALA A 131 -30.96 7.53 6.98
N PRO A 132 -30.82 8.85 7.20
CA PRO A 132 -31.69 9.60 8.12
C PRO A 132 -33.17 9.51 7.72
N GLU A 133 -34.05 9.44 8.72
CA GLU A 133 -35.50 9.23 8.63
C GLU A 133 -36.27 10.19 7.68
N ASN A 134 -35.62 11.28 7.26
CA ASN A 134 -36.18 12.29 6.35
C ASN A 134 -35.98 11.99 4.86
N MET A 135 -35.39 10.84 4.49
CA MET A 135 -35.19 10.44 3.08
C MET A 135 -36.28 9.47 2.59
N PRO A 136 -36.69 9.56 1.30
CA PRO A 136 -37.64 8.61 0.72
C PRO A 136 -37.11 7.17 0.81
N PRO A 137 -38.00 6.16 0.89
CA PRO A 137 -37.59 4.77 1.00
C PRO A 137 -36.67 4.39 -0.19
N PRO A 138 -35.60 3.62 0.07
CA PRO A 138 -34.67 3.25 -0.98
C PRO A 138 -35.39 2.48 -2.10
N PRO A 139 -35.07 2.71 -3.37
CA PRO A 139 -35.69 1.99 -4.48
C PRO A 139 -35.49 0.48 -4.31
N ALA A 140 -36.44 -0.34 -4.80
CA ALA A 140 -36.44 -1.79 -4.60
C ALA A 140 -35.13 -2.49 -5.04
N HIS A 141 -34.48 -1.97 -6.08
CA HIS A 141 -33.18 -2.42 -6.55
C HIS A 141 -32.07 -2.25 -5.48
N ASN A 142 -32.10 -1.17 -4.69
CA ASN A 142 -31.11 -0.92 -3.64
C ASN A 142 -31.28 -1.88 -2.46
N VAL A 143 -32.52 -2.24 -2.13
CA VAL A 143 -32.82 -3.26 -1.11
C VAL A 143 -32.30 -4.63 -1.55
N TRP A 144 -32.39 -4.95 -2.84
CA TRP A 144 -31.87 -6.21 -3.39
C TRP A 144 -30.34 -6.29 -3.29
N HIS A 145 -29.62 -5.27 -3.74
CA HIS A 145 -28.15 -5.23 -3.63
C HIS A 145 -27.66 -5.30 -2.19
N ALA A 146 -28.35 -4.65 -1.24
CA ALA A 146 -27.99 -4.70 0.16
C ALA A 146 -28.19 -6.11 0.76
N LYS A 147 -29.33 -6.75 0.47
CA LYS A 147 -29.60 -8.15 0.88
C LYS A 147 -28.61 -9.13 0.27
N PHE A 148 -28.25 -8.93 -1.00
CA PHE A 148 -27.26 -9.74 -1.69
C PHE A 148 -25.87 -9.58 -1.05
N SER A 149 -25.44 -8.34 -0.79
CA SER A 149 -24.18 -8.06 -0.07
C SER A 149 -24.14 -8.73 1.30
N LEU A 150 -25.22 -8.63 2.08
CA LEU A 150 -25.33 -9.28 3.39
C LEU A 150 -25.23 -10.81 3.29
N SER A 151 -25.87 -11.42 2.28
CA SER A 151 -25.77 -12.87 2.03
C SER A 151 -24.32 -13.29 1.73
N CYS A 152 -23.63 -12.55 0.86
CA CYS A 152 -22.21 -12.79 0.56
C CYS A 152 -21.33 -12.67 1.81
N ILE A 153 -21.59 -11.69 2.68
CA ILE A 153 -20.87 -11.49 3.94
C ILE A 153 -21.07 -12.70 4.87
N ILE A 154 -22.32 -13.14 5.05
CA ILE A 154 -22.63 -14.32 5.90
C ILE A 154 -21.91 -15.55 5.36
N LEU A 155 -22.00 -15.79 4.05
CA LEU A 155 -21.34 -16.93 3.43
C LEU A 155 -19.81 -16.85 3.55
N HIS A 156 -19.21 -15.66 3.41
CA HIS A 156 -17.78 -15.45 3.63
C HIS A 156 -17.37 -15.81 5.06
N THR A 157 -18.13 -15.35 6.06
CA THR A 157 -17.85 -15.70 7.47
C THR A 157 -17.96 -17.20 7.72
N ALA A 158 -18.96 -17.87 7.11
CA ALA A 158 -19.10 -19.32 7.19
C ALA A 158 -17.89 -20.05 6.58
N VAL A 159 -17.43 -19.63 5.39
CA VAL A 159 -16.24 -20.20 4.73
C VAL A 159 -14.99 -20.01 5.61
N SER A 160 -14.81 -18.84 6.24
CA SER A 160 -13.67 -18.62 7.14
C SER A 160 -13.70 -19.56 8.34
N PHE A 161 -14.88 -19.78 8.94
CA PHE A 161 -15.04 -20.69 10.07
C PHE A 161 -14.74 -22.15 9.70
N VAL A 162 -15.24 -22.60 8.55
CA VAL A 162 -14.97 -23.95 8.02
C VAL A 162 -13.48 -24.13 7.75
N THR A 163 -12.83 -23.14 7.12
CA THR A 163 -11.40 -23.24 6.75
C THR A 163 -10.52 -23.37 8.00
N PHE A 164 -10.75 -22.54 9.03
CA PHE A 164 -10.00 -22.67 10.29
C PHE A 164 -10.34 -23.96 11.03
N GLY A 165 -11.61 -24.38 11.03
CA GLY A 165 -12.05 -25.66 11.59
C GLY A 165 -11.35 -26.87 10.98
N THR A 166 -10.99 -26.81 9.69
CA THR A 166 -10.29 -27.90 9.00
C THR A 166 -8.76 -27.89 9.19
N VAL A 167 -8.17 -26.72 9.47
CA VAL A 167 -6.70 -26.55 9.54
C VAL A 167 -6.17 -26.68 10.96
N SER A 168 -6.92 -26.21 11.96
CA SER A 168 -6.48 -26.24 13.35
C SER A 168 -6.68 -27.60 14.00
N LEU A 169 -5.68 -28.06 14.76
CA LEU A 169 -5.70 -29.33 15.48
C LEU A 169 -6.57 -29.27 16.74
N THR A 170 -6.73 -28.09 17.32
CA THR A 170 -7.49 -27.88 18.57
C THR A 170 -8.58 -26.80 18.42
N SER A 171 -9.65 -26.96 19.21
CA SER A 171 -10.72 -25.96 19.30
C SER A 171 -10.25 -24.62 19.91
N PHE A 172 -9.17 -24.64 20.70
CA PHE A 172 -8.58 -23.43 21.26
C PHE A 172 -7.82 -22.63 20.19
N GLU A 173 -7.06 -23.31 19.33
CA GLU A 173 -6.31 -22.67 18.24
C GLU A 173 -7.24 -22.03 17.20
N THR A 174 -8.36 -22.70 16.86
CA THR A 174 -9.39 -22.08 16.00
C THR A 174 -9.98 -20.83 16.64
N ALA A 175 -10.31 -20.88 17.94
CA ALA A 175 -10.83 -19.72 18.67
C ALA A 175 -9.83 -18.54 18.66
N LEU A 176 -8.54 -18.81 18.83
CA LEU A 176 -7.50 -17.78 18.78
C LEU A 176 -7.35 -17.16 17.38
N LYS A 177 -7.33 -17.97 16.32
CA LYS A 177 -7.27 -17.48 14.92
C LYS A 177 -8.51 -16.66 14.55
N LEU A 178 -9.69 -17.06 15.02
CA LEU A 178 -10.92 -16.28 14.81
C LEU A 178 -10.93 -14.98 15.61
N LEU A 179 -10.46 -15.00 16.86
CA LEU A 179 -10.30 -13.78 17.67
C LEU A 179 -9.32 -12.80 17.03
N TRP A 180 -8.19 -13.32 16.51
CA TRP A 180 -7.22 -12.55 15.74
C TRP A 180 -7.87 -11.83 14.56
N MET A 181 -8.66 -12.57 13.77
CA MET A 181 -9.42 -12.03 12.64
C MET A 181 -10.41 -10.94 13.06
N LEU A 182 -11.15 -11.16 14.15
CA LEU A 182 -12.10 -10.19 14.71
C LEU A 182 -11.39 -8.90 15.15
N CYS A 183 -10.24 -9.02 15.81
CA CYS A 183 -9.42 -7.87 16.23
C CYS A 183 -8.97 -7.04 15.02
N HIS A 184 -8.52 -7.68 13.92
CA HIS A 184 -8.16 -6.99 12.68
C HIS A 184 -9.36 -6.27 12.07
N GLY A 185 -10.51 -6.94 12.01
CA GLY A 185 -11.76 -6.35 11.51
C GLY A 185 -12.19 -5.10 12.30
N LEU A 186 -12.18 -5.18 13.63
CA LEU A 186 -12.51 -4.05 14.50
C LEU A 186 -11.51 -2.89 14.39
N ALA A 187 -10.21 -3.21 14.32
CA ALA A 187 -9.16 -2.23 14.10
C ALA A 187 -9.34 -1.49 12.76
N ALA A 188 -9.66 -2.21 11.68
CA ALA A 188 -9.90 -1.62 10.37
C ALA A 188 -11.09 -0.67 10.37
N VAL A 189 -12.21 -1.05 11.00
CA VAL A 189 -13.41 -0.18 11.11
C VAL A 189 -13.12 1.07 11.94
N LYS A 190 -12.38 0.94 13.05
CA LYS A 190 -12.01 2.11 13.86
C LYS A 190 -11.02 3.03 13.13
N LEU A 191 -10.06 2.45 12.42
CA LEU A 191 -9.06 3.21 11.69
C LEU A 191 -9.67 3.94 10.49
N ILE A 192 -10.54 3.32 9.69
CA ILE A 192 -11.18 3.99 8.55
C ILE A 192 -12.08 5.15 9.01
N GLN A 193 -12.82 4.97 10.11
CA GLN A 193 -13.59 6.05 10.73
C GLN A 193 -12.69 7.20 11.17
N HIS A 194 -11.51 6.90 11.72
CA HIS A 194 -10.55 7.91 12.13
C HIS A 194 -9.93 8.64 10.93
N VAL A 195 -9.52 7.90 9.89
CA VAL A 195 -8.90 8.45 8.67
C VAL A 195 -9.87 9.39 7.96
N ILE A 196 -11.10 8.96 7.70
CA ILE A 196 -12.10 9.77 6.98
C ILE A 196 -12.46 11.04 7.77
N LYS A 197 -12.52 10.97 9.12
CA LYS A 197 -12.82 12.14 9.96
C LYS A 197 -11.65 13.11 10.09
N THR A 198 -10.42 12.60 10.13
CA THR A 198 -9.21 13.41 10.34
C THR A 198 -8.76 14.08 9.04
N PHE A 199 -8.95 13.41 7.91
CA PHE A 199 -8.51 13.84 6.58
C PHE A 199 -9.70 13.95 5.61
N PRO A 200 -10.63 14.89 5.83
CA PRO A 200 -11.75 15.09 4.92
C PRO A 200 -11.26 15.51 3.53
N SER A 201 -11.96 15.04 2.50
CA SER A 201 -11.74 15.31 1.07
C SER A 201 -10.39 14.86 0.51
N CYS A 202 -9.59 14.10 1.28
CA CYS A 202 -8.25 13.66 0.86
C CYS A 202 -8.28 12.38 0.01
N ALA A 203 -9.16 11.44 0.36
CA ALA A 203 -9.21 10.12 -0.24
C ALA A 203 -10.64 9.69 -0.57
N SER A 204 -10.77 8.77 -1.53
CA SER A 204 -12.01 8.01 -1.72
C SER A 204 -12.17 6.94 -0.62
N ILE A 205 -13.33 6.27 -0.61
CA ILE A 205 -13.58 5.16 0.33
C ILE A 205 -12.68 3.99 -0.02
N GLY A 206 -12.50 3.69 -1.30
CA GLY A 206 -11.59 2.64 -1.79
C GLY A 206 -10.13 2.88 -1.40
N GLU A 207 -9.64 4.10 -1.61
CA GLU A 207 -8.29 4.52 -1.21
C GLU A 207 -8.11 4.42 0.31
N SER A 208 -9.10 4.90 1.08
CA SER A 208 -9.10 4.79 2.54
C SER A 208 -9.13 3.32 2.99
N CYS A 209 -9.89 2.47 2.32
CA CYS A 209 -9.96 1.02 2.58
C CYS A 209 -8.61 0.36 2.36
N LEU A 210 -7.91 0.67 1.25
CA LEU A 210 -6.57 0.14 0.98
C LEU A 210 -5.56 0.57 2.06
N VAL A 211 -5.51 1.86 2.40
CA VAL A 211 -4.58 2.39 3.41
C VAL A 211 -4.88 1.78 4.79
N THR A 212 -6.15 1.71 5.17
CA THR A 212 -6.54 1.22 6.50
C THR A 212 -6.30 -0.28 6.66
N SER A 213 -6.69 -1.09 5.67
CA SER A 213 -6.41 -2.53 5.67
C SER A 213 -4.91 -2.82 5.62
N GLY A 214 -4.15 -2.08 4.81
CA GLY A 214 -2.69 -2.20 4.73
C GLY A 214 -1.99 -1.87 6.05
N LEU A 215 -2.37 -0.75 6.71
CA LEU A 215 -1.84 -0.41 8.03
C LEU A 215 -2.22 -1.47 9.07
N VAL A 216 -3.49 -1.88 9.14
CA VAL A 216 -3.93 -2.89 10.12
C VAL A 216 -3.16 -4.20 9.96
N LEU A 217 -2.93 -4.66 8.73
CA LEU A 217 -2.07 -5.82 8.48
C LEU A 217 -0.64 -5.58 8.94
N TYR A 218 -0.06 -4.43 8.59
CA TYR A 218 1.33 -4.11 8.93
C TYR A 218 1.59 -4.05 10.46
N PHE A 219 0.66 -3.44 11.20
CA PHE A 219 0.68 -3.36 12.66
C PHE A 219 0.37 -4.73 13.29
N GLY A 220 -0.61 -5.46 12.75
CA GLY A 220 -1.01 -6.77 13.23
C GLY A 220 0.11 -7.80 13.09
N ASP A 221 0.78 -7.80 11.96
CA ASP A 221 1.92 -8.67 11.67
C ASP A 221 3.09 -8.48 12.65
N MET A 222 3.43 -7.23 12.96
CA MET A 222 4.41 -6.88 13.99
C MET A 222 4.00 -7.36 15.39
N LEU A 223 2.71 -7.19 15.71
CA LEU A 223 2.15 -7.57 17.00
C LEU A 223 2.13 -9.10 17.15
N ALA A 224 1.83 -9.85 16.09
CA ALA A 224 1.93 -11.31 16.07
C ALA A 224 3.36 -11.76 16.40
N TYR A 225 4.35 -11.17 15.74
CA TYR A 225 5.75 -11.52 15.93
C TYR A 225 6.26 -11.15 17.34
N THR A 226 5.80 -10.00 17.88
CA THR A 226 6.10 -9.63 19.27
C THR A 226 5.48 -10.62 20.27
N ILE A 227 4.23 -11.03 20.03
CA ILE A 227 3.53 -12.01 20.89
C ILE A 227 4.26 -13.35 20.85
N GLU A 228 4.64 -13.82 19.67
CA GLU A 228 5.36 -15.09 19.52
C GLU A 228 6.71 -15.07 20.27
N LYS A 229 7.49 -13.99 20.15
CA LYS A 229 8.76 -13.90 20.88
C LYS A 229 8.55 -13.86 22.39
N VAL A 230 7.61 -13.05 22.88
CA VAL A 230 7.29 -12.97 24.31
C VAL A 230 6.71 -14.29 24.84
N SER A 231 5.86 -14.97 24.07
CA SER A 231 5.29 -16.25 24.46
C SER A 231 6.34 -17.36 24.46
N GLY A 232 7.28 -17.35 23.52
CA GLY A 232 8.44 -18.27 23.50
C GLY A 232 9.35 -18.14 24.73
N PHE A 233 9.47 -16.94 25.31
CA PHE A 233 10.15 -16.74 26.61
C PHE A 233 9.36 -17.31 27.79
N THR A 234 8.04 -17.41 27.67
CA THR A 234 7.13 -17.73 28.79
C THR A 234 6.65 -19.19 28.77
N MET A 235 6.53 -19.80 27.59
CA MET A 235 5.98 -21.13 27.33
C MET A 235 6.75 -21.77 26.16
N LYS A 236 7.46 -22.89 26.40
CA LYS A 236 7.98 -23.78 25.34
C LYS A 236 6.83 -24.56 24.68
N SER A 237 5.87 -23.87 24.08
CA SER A 237 4.70 -24.51 23.49
C SER A 237 4.60 -24.18 21.99
N GLU A 238 4.56 -25.24 21.19
CA GLU A 238 4.51 -25.31 19.71
C GLU A 238 3.20 -24.76 19.10
N VAL A 239 2.55 -23.76 19.72
CA VAL A 239 1.14 -23.44 19.41
C VAL A 239 1.00 -22.44 18.26
N VAL A 240 2.03 -21.67 17.92
CA VAL A 240 2.08 -20.85 16.69
C VAL A 240 3.55 -20.66 16.29
N GLN A 241 4.06 -21.46 15.37
CA GLN A 241 5.39 -21.28 14.80
C GLN A 241 5.28 -20.25 13.66
N TYR A 242 5.42 -18.96 13.98
CA TYR A 242 5.49 -17.88 13.00
C TYR A 242 6.95 -17.75 12.53
N GLY A 243 7.48 -18.83 11.98
CA GLY A 243 8.89 -19.21 12.18
C GLY A 243 9.88 -19.07 11.03
N SER A 244 9.59 -18.34 9.94
CA SER A 244 10.69 -18.02 8.99
C SER A 244 11.56 -16.90 9.54
N LYS A 245 12.89 -17.07 9.49
CA LYS A 245 13.87 -16.01 9.82
C LYS A 245 13.66 -14.83 8.88
N ARG A 246 12.84 -13.86 9.32
CA ARG A 246 12.66 -12.61 8.59
C ARG A 246 13.99 -11.91 8.41
N SER A 247 14.13 -11.25 7.26
CA SER A 247 15.31 -10.46 6.99
C SER A 247 15.46 -9.36 8.05
N GLU A 248 16.69 -9.13 8.51
CA GLU A 248 17.03 -8.04 9.44
C GLU A 248 16.58 -6.68 8.88
N ILE A 249 16.64 -6.53 7.55
CA ILE A 249 16.19 -5.35 6.81
C ILE A 249 14.70 -5.11 7.02
N SER A 250 13.86 -6.14 6.83
CA SER A 250 12.40 -6.01 7.00
C SER A 250 12.03 -5.54 8.40
N ILE A 251 12.72 -6.03 9.44
CA ILE A 251 12.46 -5.65 10.84
C ILE A 251 12.92 -4.21 11.11
N ILE A 252 14.03 -3.78 10.52
CA ILE A 252 14.49 -2.38 10.59
C ILE A 252 13.47 -1.44 9.95
N ILE A 253 12.99 -1.77 8.75
CA ILE A 253 11.97 -0.99 8.05
C ILE A 253 10.66 -0.96 8.86
N GLN A 254 10.23 -2.12 9.38
CA GLN A 254 9.01 -2.25 10.17
C GLN A 254 9.04 -1.42 11.44
N GLY A 255 10.10 -1.54 12.24
CA GLY A 255 10.24 -0.77 13.47
C GLY A 255 10.35 0.74 13.24
N LEU A 256 11.09 1.17 12.22
CA LEU A 256 11.29 2.59 11.91
C LEU A 256 9.99 3.27 11.47
N LEU A 257 9.29 2.68 10.49
CA LEU A 257 8.05 3.24 9.96
C LEU A 257 6.94 3.26 11.02
N LEU A 258 6.84 2.20 11.81
CA LEU A 258 5.84 2.10 12.85
C LEU A 258 6.08 3.10 13.98
N GLY A 259 7.33 3.22 14.45
CA GLY A 259 7.69 4.19 15.46
C GLY A 259 7.37 5.63 15.01
N LEU A 260 7.59 5.95 13.73
CA LEU A 260 7.20 7.23 13.13
C LEU A 260 5.69 7.42 13.04
N LEU A 261 4.93 6.40 12.66
CA LEU A 261 3.47 6.49 12.56
C LEU A 261 2.82 6.68 13.94
N LEU A 262 3.38 6.08 15.00
CA LEU A 262 2.91 6.23 16.37
C LEU A 262 3.41 7.51 17.05
N PHE A 263 4.52 8.08 16.58
CA PHE A 263 5.16 9.24 17.18
C PHE A 263 4.21 10.45 17.40
N PRO A 264 3.36 10.87 16.45
CA PRO A 264 2.44 11.99 16.67
C PRO A 264 1.50 11.80 17.86
N MET A 265 1.08 10.56 18.14
CA MET A 265 0.22 10.26 19.29
C MET A 265 0.99 10.40 20.60
N VAL A 266 2.22 9.86 20.65
CA VAL A 266 3.11 9.98 21.81
C VAL A 266 3.48 11.43 22.05
N PHE A 267 3.87 12.16 21.01
CA PHE A 267 4.20 13.58 21.09
C PHE A 267 3.03 14.42 21.60
N LYS A 268 1.80 14.17 21.11
CA LYS A 268 0.59 14.82 21.62
C LYS A 268 0.37 14.56 23.11
N PHE A 269 0.66 13.35 23.58
CA PHE A 269 0.55 12.99 24.99
C PHE A 269 1.62 13.69 25.85
N VAL A 270 2.88 13.68 25.39
CA VAL A 270 3.99 14.38 26.06
C VAL A 270 3.72 15.88 26.17
N LEU A 271 3.22 16.50 25.09
CA LEU A 271 2.84 17.91 25.11
C LEU A 271 1.74 18.21 26.12
N ARG A 272 0.72 17.34 26.25
CA ARG A 272 -0.35 17.53 27.24
C ARG A 272 0.18 17.47 28.69
N ILE A 273 1.11 16.55 28.97
CA ILE A 273 1.75 16.46 30.29
C ILE A 273 2.57 17.72 30.57
N TRP A 274 3.36 18.16 29.58
CA TRP A 274 4.17 19.38 29.67
C TRP A 274 3.30 20.61 29.95
N GLU A 275 2.26 20.82 29.14
CA GLU A 275 1.31 21.93 29.28
C GLU A 275 0.61 21.90 30.64
N SER A 276 0.20 20.71 31.12
CA SER A 276 -0.41 20.56 32.45
C SER A 276 0.55 20.94 33.57
N THR A 277 1.83 20.55 33.46
CA THR A 277 2.85 20.75 34.51
C THR A 277 3.32 22.20 34.61
N PHE A 278 3.41 22.90 33.48
CA PHE A 278 3.91 24.28 33.39
C PHE A 278 2.81 25.35 33.30
N SER A 279 1.53 24.97 33.37
CA SER A 279 0.37 25.88 33.32
C SER A 279 0.30 26.92 34.45
N THR A 280 1.14 26.83 35.49
CA THR A 280 1.20 27.78 36.62
C THR A 280 2.12 28.99 36.42
N ALA A 281 2.90 29.07 35.33
CA ALA A 281 3.77 30.21 35.04
C ALA A 281 3.23 31.09 33.88
N ARG A 282 3.01 32.37 34.17
CA ARG A 282 2.14 33.32 33.43
C ARG A 282 2.75 33.86 32.12
N SER A 283 1.85 33.99 31.13
CA SER A 283 1.66 35.04 30.08
C SER A 283 2.78 35.68 29.25
N GLU A 284 4.08 35.56 29.52
CA GLU A 284 5.03 36.52 28.90
C GLU A 284 5.84 36.08 27.68
N VAL A 285 5.82 34.82 27.20
CA VAL A 285 6.75 34.48 26.10
C VAL A 285 6.22 33.47 25.09
N ARG A 286 5.42 33.96 24.12
CA ARG A 286 4.93 33.18 22.98
C ARG A 286 6.07 32.58 22.12
N THR A 287 7.17 33.32 21.94
CA THR A 287 8.35 32.87 21.18
C THR A 287 9.17 31.81 21.92
N ASN A 288 9.34 31.92 23.24
CA ASN A 288 10.01 30.89 24.04
C ASN A 288 9.20 29.58 24.03
N ASN A 289 7.87 29.69 24.01
CA ASN A 289 6.99 28.51 23.95
C ASN A 289 7.15 27.72 22.63
N GLU A 290 7.33 28.39 21.49
CA GLU A 290 7.60 27.72 20.21
C GLU A 290 8.97 27.02 20.18
N ILE A 291 9.99 27.63 20.80
CA ILE A 291 11.33 27.04 20.93
C ILE A 291 11.27 25.81 21.82
N TRP A 292 10.66 25.88 23.01
CA TRP A 292 10.52 24.75 23.92
C TRP A 292 9.74 23.60 23.30
N ARG A 293 8.62 23.89 22.62
CA ARG A 293 7.85 22.87 21.89
C ARG A 293 8.71 22.16 20.83
N SER A 294 9.59 22.89 20.15
CA SER A 294 10.49 22.33 19.15
C SER A 294 11.61 21.50 19.79
N VAL A 295 12.18 21.95 20.91
CA VAL A 295 13.16 21.17 21.70
C VAL A 295 12.55 19.86 22.20
N ILE A 296 11.34 19.91 22.75
CA ILE A 296 10.60 18.72 23.21
C ILE A 296 10.33 17.78 22.02
N PHE A 297 9.94 18.33 20.87
CA PHE A 297 9.72 17.54 19.66
C PHE A 297 10.98 16.81 19.20
N PHE A 298 12.10 17.51 18.99
CA PHE A 298 13.33 16.90 18.49
C PHE A 298 13.95 15.94 19.53
N SER A 299 13.88 16.28 20.81
CA SER A 299 14.35 15.39 21.90
C SER A 299 13.53 14.11 21.98
N SER A 300 12.19 14.21 21.97
CA SER A 300 11.31 13.02 21.98
C SER A 300 11.43 12.18 20.71
N LEU A 301 11.56 12.82 19.53
CA LEU A 301 11.80 12.12 18.27
C LEU A 301 13.14 11.38 18.30
N GLY A 302 14.21 12.04 18.72
CA GLY A 302 15.53 11.44 18.87
C GLY A 302 15.54 10.27 19.86
N PHE A 303 14.88 10.43 21.01
CA PHE A 303 14.74 9.37 22.00
C PHE A 303 13.99 8.15 21.46
N ILE A 304 12.89 8.37 20.74
CA ILE A 304 12.12 7.29 20.11
C ILE A 304 12.96 6.57 19.04
N MET A 305 13.71 7.33 18.24
CA MET A 305 14.55 6.79 17.15
C MET A 305 15.78 6.02 17.61
N ILE A 306 16.42 6.48 18.68
CA ILE A 306 17.69 5.92 19.14
C ILE A 306 17.47 4.87 20.23
N VAL A 307 16.42 4.99 21.04
CA VAL A 307 16.20 4.12 22.20
C VAL A 307 15.01 3.20 22.00
N ILE A 308 13.79 3.75 21.85
CA ILE A 308 12.56 2.92 21.88
C ILE A 308 12.51 1.98 20.68
N ILE A 309 12.67 2.51 19.48
CA ILE A 309 12.58 1.73 18.24
C ILE A 309 13.66 0.63 18.19
N PRO A 310 14.95 0.92 18.42
CA PRO A 310 15.98 -0.11 18.41
C PRO A 310 15.83 -1.14 19.55
N SER A 311 15.35 -0.73 20.72
CA SER A 311 15.07 -1.67 21.82
C SER A 311 13.99 -2.68 21.46
N TRP A 312 12.93 -2.23 20.77
CA TRP A 312 11.90 -3.13 20.25
C TRP A 312 12.47 -4.07 19.18
N MET A 313 13.29 -3.56 18.24
CA MET A 313 13.94 -4.39 17.22
C MET A 313 14.80 -5.50 17.84
N GLN A 314 15.57 -5.18 18.88
CA GLN A 314 16.40 -6.14 19.62
C GLN A 314 15.58 -7.16 20.43
N LEU A 315 14.40 -6.79 20.92
CA LEU A 315 13.49 -7.72 21.60
C LEU A 315 12.93 -8.76 20.62
N VAL A 316 12.64 -8.31 19.41
CA VAL A 316 11.90 -9.07 18.41
C VAL A 316 12.83 -9.90 17.52
N GLN A 317 14.07 -9.45 17.31
CA GLN A 317 15.11 -10.21 16.63
C GLN A 317 16.43 -10.05 17.36
N ASP A 318 17.19 -11.14 17.46
CA ASP A 318 18.46 -11.20 18.17
C ASP A 318 19.57 -10.48 17.36
N PHE A 319 19.53 -9.14 17.33
CA PHE A 319 20.60 -8.34 16.74
C PHE A 319 21.84 -8.38 17.64
N HIS A 320 22.98 -8.81 17.10
CA HIS A 320 24.27 -8.82 17.81
C HIS A 320 24.80 -7.42 18.15
N MET A 321 24.31 -6.39 17.46
CA MET A 321 24.71 -5.00 17.63
C MET A 321 23.49 -4.10 17.68
N HIS A 322 23.67 -2.84 18.06
CA HIS A 322 22.60 -1.86 17.98
C HIS A 322 22.11 -1.72 16.52
N PRO A 323 20.79 -1.76 16.22
CA PRO A 323 20.25 -1.71 14.85
C PRO A 323 20.81 -0.59 13.96
N LEU A 324 21.04 0.61 14.52
CA LEU A 324 21.68 1.71 13.76
C LEU A 324 23.14 1.39 13.38
N LEU A 325 23.89 0.73 14.27
CA LEU A 325 25.25 0.28 13.97
C LEU A 325 25.23 -0.87 12.97
N TRP A 326 24.22 -1.74 13.04
CA TRP A 326 24.00 -2.79 12.04
C TRP A 326 23.81 -2.19 10.65
N VAL A 327 23.00 -1.13 10.51
CA VAL A 327 22.81 -0.42 9.23
C VAL A 327 24.13 0.15 8.72
N LEU A 328 24.94 0.77 9.59
CA LEU A 328 26.25 1.27 9.21
C LEU A 328 27.18 0.13 8.76
N SER A 329 27.26 -0.96 9.53
CA SER A 329 28.08 -2.11 9.13
C SER A 329 27.61 -2.68 7.81
N PHE A 330 26.29 -2.78 7.59
CA PHE A 330 25.73 -3.24 6.33
C PHE A 330 26.18 -2.36 5.17
N ILE A 331 26.08 -1.03 5.27
CA ILE A 331 26.53 -0.12 4.21
C ILE A 331 28.02 -0.33 3.88
N PHE A 332 28.85 -0.53 4.90
CA PHE A 332 30.31 -0.68 4.76
C PHE A 332 30.79 -2.11 4.49
N SER A 333 29.92 -3.12 4.51
CA SER A 333 30.30 -4.51 4.17
C SER A 333 30.76 -4.67 2.72
N GLU A 334 30.08 -4.01 1.78
CA GLU A 334 30.44 -4.00 0.35
C GLU A 334 30.61 -2.55 -0.16
N PRO A 335 31.68 -1.85 0.27
CA PRO A 335 31.78 -0.41 0.09
C PRO A 335 31.85 -0.01 -1.38
N LEU A 336 32.54 -0.79 -2.22
CA LEU A 336 32.68 -0.49 -3.65
C LEU A 336 31.32 -0.49 -4.37
N LYS A 337 30.44 -1.45 -4.08
CA LYS A 337 29.13 -1.54 -4.74
C LYS A 337 28.15 -0.52 -4.14
N ARG A 338 28.03 -0.50 -2.81
CA ARG A 338 27.00 0.28 -2.11
C ARG A 338 27.33 1.77 -2.08
N LEU A 339 28.57 2.17 -1.80
CA LEU A 339 28.96 3.58 -1.83
C LEU A 339 28.99 4.14 -3.26
N SER A 340 29.41 3.35 -4.26
CA SER A 340 29.32 3.77 -5.67
C SER A 340 27.87 4.04 -6.08
N LEU A 341 26.91 3.24 -5.60
CA LEU A 341 25.50 3.48 -5.84
C LEU A 341 25.01 4.76 -5.15
N CYS A 342 25.45 5.04 -3.92
CA CYS A 342 25.17 6.32 -3.25
C CYS A 342 25.71 7.51 -4.05
N VAL A 343 26.96 7.44 -4.53
CA VAL A 343 27.55 8.48 -5.39
C VAL A 343 26.75 8.64 -6.68
N TYR A 344 26.37 7.53 -7.32
CA TYR A 344 25.50 7.53 -8.50
C TYR A 344 24.17 8.24 -8.23
N TRP A 345 23.47 7.91 -7.14
CA TRP A 345 22.22 8.58 -6.77
C TRP A 345 22.43 10.07 -6.50
N MET A 346 23.50 10.45 -5.81
CA MET A 346 23.81 11.86 -5.59
C MET A 346 24.05 12.61 -6.91
N CYS A 347 24.76 12.00 -7.86
CA CYS A 347 24.93 12.56 -9.21
C CYS A 347 23.60 12.68 -9.96
N VAL A 348 22.75 11.65 -9.94
CA VAL A 348 21.43 11.68 -10.58
C VAL A 348 20.53 12.74 -9.98
N ILE A 349 20.49 12.86 -8.64
CA ILE A 349 19.72 13.89 -7.93
C ILE A 349 20.27 15.27 -8.30
N TYR A 350 21.58 15.47 -8.26
CA TYR A 350 22.21 16.76 -8.57
C TYR A 350 21.89 17.21 -10.00
N VAL A 351 22.10 16.33 -10.99
CA VAL A 351 21.76 16.61 -12.40
C VAL A 351 20.27 16.88 -12.54
N SER A 352 19.43 16.09 -11.86
CA SER A 352 17.98 16.26 -11.92
C SER A 352 17.51 17.60 -11.36
N VAL A 353 18.06 18.02 -10.22
CA VAL A 353 17.75 19.33 -9.59
C VAL A 353 18.24 20.48 -10.46
N LEU A 354 19.44 20.40 -11.05
CA LEU A 354 19.94 21.43 -11.96
C LEU A 354 19.06 21.56 -13.21
N ARG A 355 18.70 20.42 -13.83
CA ARG A 355 17.82 20.40 -15.00
C ARG A 355 16.43 20.93 -14.64
N PHE A 356 15.90 20.52 -13.50
CA PHE A 356 14.63 21.01 -12.96
C PHE A 356 14.66 22.53 -12.76
N TYR A 357 15.69 23.08 -12.13
CA TYR A 357 15.82 24.51 -11.90
C TYR A 357 15.85 25.29 -13.22
N ASN A 358 16.60 24.81 -14.21
CA ASN A 358 16.65 25.40 -15.54
C ASN A 358 15.31 25.30 -16.29
N ILE A 359 14.61 24.17 -16.16
CA ILE A 359 13.29 23.93 -16.75
C ILE A 359 12.22 24.83 -16.11
N SER A 360 12.23 24.96 -14.78
CA SER A 360 11.29 25.79 -14.03
C SER A 360 11.41 27.27 -14.37
N LYS A 361 12.61 27.74 -14.75
CA LYS A 361 12.84 29.11 -15.22
C LYS A 361 12.15 29.39 -16.57
N ASN A 362 11.89 28.35 -17.38
CA ASN A 362 11.10 28.44 -18.60
C ASN A 362 9.62 28.22 -18.25
N SER A 363 8.89 29.33 -18.04
CA SER A 363 7.51 29.38 -17.52
C SER A 363 6.41 28.71 -18.38
N LYS A 364 6.76 28.04 -19.49
CA LYS A 364 5.82 27.43 -20.43
C LYS A 364 5.65 25.91 -20.27
N ILE A 365 6.37 25.26 -19.37
CA ILE A 365 6.28 23.79 -19.21
C ILE A 365 5.11 23.44 -18.27
N GLU A 366 4.17 22.64 -18.78
CA GLU A 366 3.00 22.19 -18.04
C GLU A 366 3.38 21.36 -16.82
N ARG A 367 2.69 21.56 -15.68
CA ARG A 367 2.88 20.80 -14.43
C ARG A 367 2.79 19.28 -14.64
N ILE A 368 2.08 18.83 -15.67
CA ILE A 368 1.96 17.42 -16.06
C ILE A 368 3.31 16.84 -16.48
N LEU A 369 4.08 17.55 -17.32
CA LEU A 369 5.41 17.12 -17.75
C LEU A 369 6.41 17.08 -16.58
N LEU A 370 6.24 18.00 -15.63
CA LEU A 370 7.04 18.06 -14.42
C LEU A 370 6.85 16.81 -13.53
N ARG A 371 5.59 16.36 -13.37
CA ARG A 371 5.31 15.12 -12.63
C ARG A 371 5.99 13.92 -13.29
N LYS A 372 5.93 13.80 -14.62
CA LYS A 372 6.54 12.68 -15.34
C LYS A 372 8.07 12.69 -15.28
N TYR A 373 8.67 13.86 -15.12
CA TYR A 373 10.10 13.97 -14.86
C TYR A 373 10.52 13.25 -13.57
N TYR A 374 9.74 13.38 -12.49
CA TYR A 374 10.02 12.65 -11.24
C TYR A 374 9.86 11.12 -11.39
N HIS A 375 8.91 10.67 -12.22
CA HIS A 375 8.73 9.24 -12.50
C HIS A 375 9.94 8.70 -13.28
N LEU A 376 10.45 9.45 -14.26
CA LEU A 376 11.67 9.08 -14.99
C LEU A 376 12.92 9.11 -14.10
N MET A 377 13.03 10.09 -13.20
CA MET A 377 14.09 10.14 -12.19
C MET A 377 14.05 8.89 -11.29
N ALA A 378 12.85 8.51 -10.82
CA ALA A 378 12.66 7.29 -10.04
C ALA A 378 13.13 6.04 -10.81
N VAL A 379 12.80 5.89 -12.10
CA VAL A 379 13.33 4.79 -12.94
C VAL A 379 14.84 4.80 -12.97
N SER A 380 15.47 5.96 -13.23
CA SER A 380 16.93 6.06 -13.33
C SER A 380 17.65 5.73 -12.01
N MET A 381 17.03 6.02 -10.87
CA MET A 381 17.60 5.73 -9.55
C MET A 381 17.36 4.28 -9.12
N PHE A 382 16.14 3.78 -9.27
CA PHE A 382 15.71 2.51 -8.66
C PHE A 382 15.99 1.31 -9.56
N LEU A 383 15.89 1.45 -10.89
CA LEU A 383 16.06 0.31 -11.80
C LEU A 383 17.47 -0.29 -11.72
N PRO A 384 18.58 0.49 -11.80
CA PRO A 384 19.92 -0.08 -11.67
C PRO A 384 20.17 -0.64 -10.26
N ALA A 385 19.67 0.04 -9.23
CA ALA A 385 19.81 -0.38 -7.85
C ALA A 385 19.15 -1.74 -7.59
N LEU A 386 17.96 -1.98 -8.17
CA LEU A 386 17.24 -3.24 -8.03
C LEU A 386 17.97 -4.40 -8.73
N ILE A 387 18.62 -4.13 -9.86
CA ILE A 387 19.40 -5.13 -10.61
C ILE A 387 20.69 -5.50 -9.88
N PHE A 388 21.43 -4.52 -9.35
CA PHE A 388 22.77 -4.75 -8.80
C PHE A 388 22.81 -5.02 -7.29
N GLN A 389 21.91 -4.40 -6.50
CA GLN A 389 21.91 -4.45 -5.03
C GLN A 389 20.46 -4.34 -4.48
N PRO A 390 19.60 -5.36 -4.68
CA PRO A 390 18.19 -5.31 -4.28
C PRO A 390 17.99 -5.10 -2.77
N GLU A 391 18.78 -5.76 -1.92
CA GLU A 391 18.70 -5.61 -0.45
C GLU A 391 19.05 -4.19 0.02
N PHE A 392 20.04 -3.56 -0.62
CA PHE A 392 20.41 -2.19 -0.27
C PHE A 392 19.35 -1.19 -0.72
N LEU A 393 18.71 -1.43 -1.88
CA LEU A 393 17.58 -0.65 -2.33
C LEU A 393 16.37 -0.79 -1.39
N ASP A 394 16.09 -2.02 -0.92
CA ASP A 394 15.04 -2.31 0.06
C ASP A 394 15.20 -1.45 1.32
N LEU A 395 16.37 -1.53 1.96
CA LEU A 395 16.71 -0.71 3.13
C LEU A 395 16.60 0.80 2.83
N SER A 396 17.06 1.23 1.65
CA SER A 396 17.02 2.63 1.23
C SER A 396 15.59 3.14 1.03
N PHE A 397 14.66 2.31 0.54
CA PHE A 397 13.25 2.66 0.44
C PHE A 397 12.62 2.89 1.81
N GLY A 398 12.89 1.99 2.78
CA GLY A 398 12.43 2.18 4.15
C GLY A 398 12.99 3.45 4.79
N ALA A 399 14.28 3.73 4.60
CA ALA A 399 14.91 4.96 5.07
C ALA A 399 14.30 6.21 4.41
N ALA A 400 14.08 6.20 3.10
CA ALA A 400 13.46 7.30 2.37
C ALA A 400 12.02 7.58 2.83
N LEU A 401 11.22 6.53 3.04
CA LEU A 401 9.87 6.64 3.59
C LEU A 401 9.89 7.20 5.01
N ALA A 402 10.84 6.78 5.85
CA ALA A 402 11.00 7.32 7.18
C ALA A 402 11.35 8.81 7.17
N VAL A 403 12.22 9.25 6.27
CA VAL A 403 12.52 10.68 6.07
C VAL A 403 11.28 11.45 5.62
N PHE A 404 10.52 10.93 4.66
CA PHE A 404 9.29 11.58 4.18
C PHE A 404 8.25 11.70 5.30
N LEU A 405 8.06 10.64 6.10
CA LEU A 405 7.18 10.67 7.26
C LEU A 405 7.64 11.70 8.30
N ALA A 406 8.93 11.73 8.64
CA ALA A 406 9.47 12.70 9.60
C ALA A 406 9.27 14.15 9.13
N LEU A 407 9.53 14.44 7.84
CA LEU A 407 9.31 15.76 7.24
C LEU A 407 7.83 16.14 7.25
N GLU A 408 6.93 15.19 6.95
CA GLU A 408 5.49 15.40 6.99
C GLU A 408 4.99 15.68 8.41
N ILE A 409 5.50 14.96 9.41
CA ILE A 409 5.19 15.23 10.83
C ILE A 409 5.67 16.64 11.21
N ILE A 410 6.89 17.04 10.84
CA ILE A 410 7.41 18.39 11.09
C ILE A 410 6.53 19.46 10.42
N ARG A 411 6.08 19.21 9.18
CA ARG A 411 5.20 20.11 8.41
C ARG A 411 3.83 20.25 9.08
N VAL A 412 3.17 19.15 9.39
CA VAL A 412 1.82 19.12 9.99
C VAL A 412 1.82 19.77 11.36
N TRP A 413 2.83 19.51 12.18
CA TRP A 413 2.95 20.10 13.52
C TRP A 413 3.58 21.51 13.54
N ARG A 414 3.98 22.03 12.37
CA ARG A 414 4.62 23.35 12.18
C ARG A 414 5.77 23.62 13.16
N ILE A 415 6.68 22.66 13.31
CA ILE A 415 7.80 22.75 14.26
C ILE A 415 8.84 23.77 13.80
N TRP A 416 9.27 24.68 14.68
CA TRP A 416 10.28 25.69 14.37
C TRP A 416 11.70 25.08 14.40
N PRO A 417 12.65 25.49 13.53
CA PRO A 417 12.56 26.48 12.46
C PRO A 417 12.12 25.91 11.10
N LEU A 418 12.10 24.58 10.94
CA LEU A 418 11.98 23.92 9.63
C LEU A 418 10.56 23.91 9.06
N GLY A 419 9.53 23.95 9.91
CA GLY A 419 8.14 23.69 9.53
C GLY A 419 7.61 24.62 8.45
N GLN A 420 7.91 25.92 8.51
CA GLN A 420 7.47 26.87 7.47
C GLN A 420 8.21 26.67 6.14
N SER A 421 9.52 26.42 6.19
CA SER A 421 10.34 26.19 5.00
C SER A 421 9.92 24.91 4.28
N ILE A 422 9.72 23.83 5.03
CA ILE A 422 9.23 22.55 4.50
C ILE A 422 7.82 22.72 3.93
N HIS A 423 6.91 23.42 4.62
CA HIS A 423 5.57 23.66 4.12
C HIS A 423 5.57 24.41 2.78
N LYS A 424 6.35 25.49 2.66
CA LYS A 424 6.49 26.26 1.41
C LYS A 424 7.09 25.41 0.28
N PHE A 425 8.12 24.63 0.59
CA PHE A 425 8.75 23.73 -0.36
C PHE A 425 7.77 22.66 -0.86
N MET A 426 7.16 21.89 0.05
CA MET A 426 6.26 20.79 -0.30
C MET A 426 4.99 21.26 -1.02
N ASN A 427 4.41 22.40 -0.62
CA ASN A 427 3.25 22.98 -1.30
C ASN A 427 3.52 23.42 -2.75
N ALA A 428 4.79 23.64 -3.13
CA ALA A 428 5.11 23.94 -4.53
C ALA A 428 4.93 22.72 -5.45
N PHE A 429 4.87 21.51 -4.87
CA PHE A 429 4.80 20.23 -5.57
C PHE A 429 3.47 19.48 -5.32
N THR A 430 2.49 20.12 -4.68
CA THR A 430 1.17 19.53 -4.47
C THR A 430 0.33 19.56 -5.75
N ASP A 431 -0.50 18.54 -5.91
CA ASP A 431 -1.46 18.40 -7.00
C ASP A 431 -2.91 18.54 -6.49
N HIS A 432 -3.88 18.57 -7.40
CA HIS A 432 -5.31 18.55 -7.09
C HIS A 432 -5.77 17.35 -6.26
N ARG A 433 -4.94 16.31 -6.17
CA ARG A 433 -5.18 15.11 -5.35
C ARG A 433 -4.68 15.26 -3.92
N ASP A 434 -3.84 16.25 -3.63
CA ASP A 434 -3.29 16.52 -2.31
C ASP A 434 -4.16 17.54 -1.58
N SER A 435 -4.28 17.39 -0.26
CA SER A 435 -4.98 18.35 0.60
C SER A 435 -3.98 19.19 1.39
N ASP A 436 -4.46 20.30 1.97
CA ASP A 436 -3.65 21.11 2.88
C ASP A 436 -3.12 20.30 4.09
N LEU A 437 -3.87 19.27 4.48
CA LEU A 437 -3.58 18.43 5.64
C LEU A 437 -2.55 17.34 5.33
N LEU A 438 -2.66 16.66 4.19
CA LEU A 438 -1.80 15.51 3.87
C LEU A 438 -1.42 15.48 2.39
N ILE A 439 -0.12 15.37 2.12
CA ILE A 439 0.43 15.36 0.76
C ILE A 439 0.65 13.89 0.34
N VAL A 440 -0.36 13.29 -0.28
CA VAL A 440 -0.39 11.87 -0.63
C VAL A 440 0.58 11.55 -1.78
N SER A 441 0.74 12.47 -2.73
CA SER A 441 1.43 12.22 -4.01
C SER A 441 2.88 11.71 -3.86
N HIS A 442 3.61 12.21 -2.86
CA HIS A 442 5.02 11.83 -2.65
C HIS A 442 5.15 10.45 -2.00
N PHE A 443 4.24 10.12 -1.08
CA PHE A 443 4.21 8.80 -0.46
C PHE A 443 3.73 7.73 -1.44
N SER A 444 2.71 8.02 -2.25
CA SER A 444 2.13 7.03 -3.15
C SER A 444 3.10 6.59 -4.25
N LEU A 445 3.89 7.51 -4.82
CA LEU A 445 4.93 7.15 -5.80
C LEU A 445 6.02 6.27 -5.17
N LEU A 446 6.51 6.66 -3.97
CA LEU A 446 7.58 5.93 -3.29
C LEU A 446 7.11 4.55 -2.83
N LEU A 447 5.94 4.45 -2.20
CA LEU A 447 5.31 3.19 -1.81
C LEU A 447 4.95 2.32 -3.02
N GLY A 448 4.48 2.93 -4.12
CA GLY A 448 4.17 2.22 -5.35
C GLY A 448 5.37 1.50 -5.94
N CYS A 449 6.57 2.06 -5.81
CA CYS A 449 7.83 1.40 -6.17
C CYS A 449 8.32 0.41 -5.11
N ALA A 450 8.18 0.73 -3.82
CA ALA A 450 8.75 -0.06 -2.73
C ALA A 450 7.95 -1.34 -2.41
N LEU A 451 6.62 -1.27 -2.40
CA LEU A 451 5.75 -2.39 -1.98
C LEU A 451 5.96 -3.67 -2.82
N PRO A 452 6.04 -3.63 -4.16
CA PRO A 452 6.32 -4.83 -4.95
C PRO A 452 7.66 -5.49 -4.61
N ILE A 453 8.67 -4.70 -4.26
CA ILE A 453 9.99 -5.19 -3.86
C ILE A 453 9.90 -5.86 -2.48
N TRP A 454 9.25 -5.21 -1.51
CA TRP A 454 9.05 -5.77 -0.16
C TRP A 454 8.25 -7.07 -0.18
N MET A 455 7.19 -7.13 -1.00
CA MET A 455 6.37 -8.34 -1.18
C MET A 455 7.12 -9.46 -1.93
N SER A 456 8.15 -9.11 -2.71
CA SER A 456 9.02 -10.06 -3.42
C SER A 456 10.19 -10.54 -2.56
N SER A 457 10.34 -10.07 -1.33
CA SER A 457 11.35 -10.59 -0.41
C SER A 457 11.12 -12.09 -0.12
N GLY A 458 12.20 -12.85 0.02
CA GLY A 458 12.15 -14.31 0.15
C GLY A 458 12.06 -15.02 -1.20
N TYR A 459 11.29 -16.10 -1.28
CA TYR A 459 11.15 -16.87 -2.52
C TYR A 459 10.43 -16.07 -3.61
N ASN A 460 11.03 -16.04 -4.79
CA ASN A 460 10.46 -15.43 -5.98
C ASN A 460 10.89 -16.17 -7.26
N ASP A 461 9.94 -16.88 -7.89
CA ASP A 461 10.12 -17.54 -9.20
C ASP A 461 9.77 -16.63 -10.40
N ARG A 462 9.34 -15.39 -10.14
CA ARG A 462 8.94 -14.40 -11.15
C ARG A 462 9.87 -13.17 -11.09
N PRO A 463 10.93 -13.12 -11.90
CA PRO A 463 11.95 -12.09 -11.76
C PRO A 463 11.45 -10.67 -12.07
N LEU A 464 10.34 -10.51 -12.81
CA LEU A 464 9.75 -9.20 -13.09
C LEU A 464 8.84 -8.67 -11.97
N ALA A 465 8.34 -9.53 -11.07
CA ALA A 465 7.43 -9.13 -10.00
C ALA A 465 7.93 -7.92 -9.16
N PRO A 466 9.18 -7.87 -8.66
CA PRO A 466 9.67 -6.71 -7.90
C PRO A 466 9.77 -5.43 -8.73
N PHE A 467 9.83 -5.52 -10.06
CA PHE A 467 9.90 -4.37 -10.96
C PHE A 467 8.53 -3.75 -11.26
N SER A 468 7.42 -4.34 -10.81
CA SER A 468 6.07 -3.92 -11.20
C SER A 468 5.81 -2.42 -10.97
N GLY A 469 6.26 -1.87 -9.85
CA GLY A 469 6.10 -0.45 -9.52
C GLY A 469 6.93 0.46 -10.42
N ILE A 470 8.19 0.12 -10.64
CA ILE A 470 9.10 0.90 -11.50
C ILE A 470 8.62 0.86 -12.96
N LEU A 471 8.17 -0.30 -13.44
CA LEU A 471 7.68 -0.48 -14.81
C LEU A 471 6.34 0.24 -15.03
N SER A 472 5.36 0.05 -14.13
CA SER A 472 4.03 0.65 -14.29
C SER A 472 4.04 2.16 -14.09
N LEU A 473 4.60 2.67 -12.99
CA LEU A 473 4.61 4.10 -12.67
C LEU A 473 5.70 4.84 -13.45
N GLY A 474 6.87 4.25 -13.54
CA GLY A 474 8.02 4.89 -14.16
C GLY A 474 7.92 4.95 -15.69
N ILE A 475 7.74 3.79 -16.32
CA ILE A 475 7.75 3.65 -17.79
C ILE A 475 6.34 3.80 -18.36
N GLY A 476 5.41 2.97 -17.89
CA GLY A 476 4.04 2.89 -18.41
C GLY A 476 3.27 4.21 -18.30
N ASP A 477 3.14 4.76 -17.10
CA ASP A 477 2.42 6.02 -16.85
C ASP A 477 3.08 7.22 -17.56
N THR A 478 4.41 7.27 -17.60
CA THR A 478 5.15 8.30 -18.35
C THR A 478 4.85 8.23 -19.84
N MET A 479 4.99 7.07 -20.46
CA MET A 479 4.76 6.91 -21.89
C MET A 479 3.31 7.12 -22.26
N ALA A 480 2.38 6.62 -21.44
CA ALA A 480 0.96 6.84 -21.65
C ALA A 480 0.58 8.32 -21.61
N SER A 481 1.17 9.09 -20.69
CA SER A 481 0.90 10.51 -20.55
C SER A 481 1.55 11.35 -21.64
N VAL A 482 2.83 11.09 -21.98
CA VAL A 482 3.57 11.86 -23.00
C VAL A 482 3.00 11.63 -24.39
N VAL A 483 2.76 10.36 -24.76
CA VAL A 483 2.18 10.02 -26.06
C VAL A 483 0.71 10.43 -26.10
N GLY A 484 -0.04 10.20 -25.03
CA GLY A 484 -1.43 10.63 -24.95
C GLY A 484 -1.61 12.14 -25.07
N HIS A 485 -0.69 12.94 -24.52
CA HIS A 485 -0.70 14.39 -24.67
C HIS A 485 -0.33 14.85 -26.08
N LYS A 486 0.70 14.23 -26.70
CA LYS A 486 1.23 14.69 -27.99
C LYS A 486 0.46 14.16 -29.21
N TYR A 487 -0.05 12.93 -29.12
CA TYR A 487 -0.63 12.18 -30.25
C TYR A 487 -2.02 11.61 -29.93
N GLY A 488 -2.58 11.85 -28.74
CA GLY A 488 -3.86 11.29 -28.36
C GLY A 488 -5.03 11.96 -29.08
N VAL A 489 -5.82 11.17 -29.79
CA VAL A 489 -7.01 11.62 -30.53
C VAL A 489 -8.25 10.95 -29.95
N LEU A 490 -8.22 9.63 -29.80
CA LEU A 490 -9.33 8.83 -29.30
C LEU A 490 -9.33 8.79 -27.77
N ARG A 491 -10.41 9.28 -27.15
CA ARG A 491 -10.56 9.27 -25.69
C ARG A 491 -11.41 8.09 -25.23
N TRP A 492 -11.05 7.50 -24.08
CA TRP A 492 -11.81 6.40 -23.46
C TRP A 492 -13.20 6.81 -22.99
N SER A 493 -13.35 8.08 -22.59
CA SER A 493 -14.63 8.66 -22.19
C SER A 493 -14.77 10.05 -22.79
N LYS A 494 -16.02 10.44 -23.11
CA LYS A 494 -16.35 11.77 -23.62
C LYS A 494 -15.91 12.90 -22.67
N THR A 495 -15.83 12.62 -21.36
CA THR A 495 -15.43 13.57 -20.31
C THR A 495 -14.00 13.34 -19.79
N GLY A 496 -13.34 12.25 -20.21
CA GLY A 496 -12.04 11.83 -19.68
C GLY A 496 -10.86 12.45 -20.43
N LYS A 497 -9.72 12.62 -19.73
CA LYS A 497 -8.45 13.07 -20.32
C LYS A 497 -7.58 11.93 -20.88
N LYS A 498 -7.90 10.67 -20.54
CA LYS A 498 -7.14 9.48 -20.92
C LYS A 498 -7.47 9.06 -22.36
N THR A 499 -6.44 8.76 -23.15
CA THR A 499 -6.55 8.43 -24.58
C THR A 499 -6.15 6.99 -24.86
N ILE A 500 -6.73 6.39 -25.91
CA ILE A 500 -6.45 5.02 -26.34
C ILE A 500 -5.01 4.92 -26.82
N GLU A 501 -4.51 5.92 -27.56
CA GLU A 501 -3.13 5.97 -28.04
C GLU A 501 -2.13 6.05 -26.89
N GLY A 502 -2.48 6.82 -25.84
CA GLY A 502 -1.70 6.86 -24.61
C GLY A 502 -1.65 5.49 -23.93
N THR A 503 -2.80 4.85 -23.70
CA THR A 503 -2.84 3.50 -23.10
C THR A 503 -2.05 2.48 -23.92
N ALA A 504 -2.19 2.49 -25.24
CA ALA A 504 -1.43 1.60 -26.12
C ALA A 504 0.09 1.86 -26.04
N ALA A 505 0.51 3.12 -25.97
CA ALA A 505 1.91 3.48 -25.77
C ALA A 505 2.45 3.03 -24.40
N GLY A 506 1.65 3.17 -23.34
CA GLY A 506 1.98 2.64 -22.01
C GLY A 506 2.22 1.14 -22.05
N ILE A 507 1.25 0.37 -22.57
CA ILE A 507 1.31 -1.10 -22.67
C ILE A 507 2.53 -1.55 -23.49
N THR A 508 2.72 -0.97 -24.68
CA THR A 508 3.83 -1.33 -25.57
C THR A 508 5.19 -0.98 -24.98
N SER A 509 5.31 0.16 -24.29
CA SER A 509 6.56 0.56 -23.63
C SER A 509 6.93 -0.35 -22.46
N VAL A 510 5.96 -0.79 -21.66
CA VAL A 510 6.20 -1.74 -20.57
C VAL A 510 6.60 -3.10 -21.13
N LEU A 511 5.91 -3.60 -22.18
CA LEU A 511 6.31 -4.85 -22.85
C LEU A 511 7.72 -4.79 -23.43
N ALA A 512 8.09 -3.67 -24.06
CA ALA A 512 9.44 -3.45 -24.57
C ALA A 512 10.48 -3.37 -23.45
N ALA A 513 10.15 -2.74 -22.32
CA ALA A 513 11.03 -2.73 -21.15
C ALA A 513 11.21 -4.14 -20.58
N CYS A 514 10.14 -4.93 -20.46
CA CYS A 514 10.21 -6.32 -20.03
C CYS A 514 11.06 -7.17 -20.99
N SER A 515 10.95 -6.96 -22.30
CA SER A 515 11.73 -7.73 -23.28
C SER A 515 13.23 -7.44 -23.24
N VAL A 516 13.63 -6.26 -22.81
CA VAL A 516 15.04 -5.91 -22.55
C VAL A 516 15.49 -6.43 -21.18
N LEU A 517 14.62 -6.33 -20.17
CA LEU A 517 14.95 -6.68 -18.79
C LEU A 517 15.06 -8.20 -18.57
N LEU A 518 14.21 -8.99 -19.22
CA LEU A 518 14.21 -10.46 -19.08
C LEU A 518 15.56 -11.10 -19.47
N PRO A 519 16.17 -10.80 -20.64
CA PRO A 519 17.51 -11.28 -20.98
C PRO A 519 18.59 -10.81 -20.00
N LEU A 520 18.48 -9.56 -19.52
CA LEU A 520 19.43 -9.02 -18.55
C LEU A 520 19.36 -9.79 -17.23
N LEU A 521 18.15 -10.09 -16.74
CA LEU A 521 17.95 -10.89 -15.53
C LEU A 521 18.33 -12.37 -15.73
N ALA A 522 18.10 -12.92 -16.92
CA ALA A 522 18.57 -14.27 -17.26
C ALA A 522 20.10 -14.35 -17.22
N SER A 523 20.80 -13.30 -17.68
CA SER A 523 22.27 -13.22 -17.61
C SER A 523 22.81 -13.14 -16.18
N THR A 524 22.01 -12.67 -15.23
CA THR A 524 22.35 -12.64 -13.79
C THR A 524 21.93 -13.90 -13.04
N GLY A 525 21.44 -14.95 -13.73
CA GLY A 525 21.17 -16.27 -13.15
C GLY A 525 19.71 -16.57 -12.80
N TYR A 526 18.74 -15.73 -13.18
CA TYR A 526 17.32 -16.04 -12.97
C TYR A 526 16.80 -17.05 -14.00
N ILE A 527 16.09 -18.09 -13.55
CA ILE A 527 15.47 -19.10 -14.42
C ILE A 527 14.25 -18.47 -15.11
N LEU A 528 14.25 -18.45 -16.44
CA LEU A 528 13.21 -17.82 -17.26
C LEU A 528 11.99 -18.75 -17.40
N THR A 529 11.05 -18.70 -16.45
CA THR A 529 9.77 -19.45 -16.53
C THR A 529 8.56 -18.58 -16.86
N GLU A 530 8.76 -17.34 -17.32
CA GLU A 530 7.65 -16.45 -17.66
C GLU A 530 7.08 -16.73 -19.06
N HIS A 531 5.79 -17.04 -19.12
CA HIS A 531 5.07 -17.16 -20.38
C HIS A 531 4.69 -15.78 -20.90
N TRP A 532 5.15 -15.42 -22.10
CA TRP A 532 4.84 -14.15 -22.77
C TRP A 532 3.33 -13.85 -22.87
N GLY A 533 2.49 -14.88 -22.99
CA GLY A 533 1.03 -14.72 -22.97
C GLY A 533 0.51 -14.23 -21.62
N SER A 534 1.02 -14.76 -20.49
CA SER A 534 0.63 -14.29 -19.15
C SER A 534 1.12 -12.86 -18.91
N LEU A 535 2.35 -12.55 -19.36
CA LEU A 535 2.90 -11.20 -19.28
C LEU A 535 2.07 -10.18 -20.09
N LEU A 536 1.66 -10.53 -21.31
CA LEU A 536 0.79 -9.69 -22.13
C LEU A 536 -0.53 -9.40 -21.42
N VAL A 537 -1.17 -10.42 -20.82
CA VAL A 537 -2.39 -10.24 -20.02
C VAL A 537 -2.14 -9.34 -18.81
N ALA A 538 -1.04 -9.54 -18.08
CA ALA A 538 -0.70 -8.75 -16.91
C ALA A 538 -0.52 -7.26 -17.25
N VAL A 539 0.25 -6.96 -18.29
CA VAL A 539 0.51 -5.58 -18.73
C VAL A 539 -0.76 -4.93 -19.30
N THR A 540 -1.55 -5.67 -20.08
CA THR A 540 -2.79 -5.13 -20.66
C THR A 540 -3.84 -4.83 -19.60
N VAL A 541 -4.08 -5.71 -18.64
CA VAL A 541 -5.04 -5.48 -17.54
C VAL A 541 -4.59 -4.30 -16.67
N SER A 542 -3.30 -4.21 -16.34
CA SER A 542 -2.73 -3.07 -15.60
C SER A 542 -2.86 -1.75 -16.37
N GLY A 543 -2.56 -1.73 -17.67
CA GLY A 543 -2.69 -0.56 -18.52
C GLY A 543 -4.14 -0.12 -18.75
N LEU A 544 -5.08 -1.07 -18.83
CA LEU A 544 -6.50 -0.76 -18.87
C LEU A 544 -6.99 -0.19 -17.53
N LEU A 545 -6.47 -0.69 -16.41
CA LEU A 545 -6.82 -0.13 -15.10
C LEU A 545 -6.35 1.33 -14.98
N GLU A 546 -5.13 1.65 -15.40
CA GLU A 546 -4.59 3.02 -15.51
C GLU A 546 -5.49 3.94 -16.36
N ALA A 547 -6.11 3.38 -17.41
CA ALA A 547 -6.98 4.13 -18.31
C ALA A 547 -8.35 4.45 -17.68
N TYR A 548 -8.88 3.54 -16.85
CA TYR A 548 -10.24 3.63 -16.31
C TYR A 548 -10.33 4.09 -14.85
N THR A 549 -9.28 3.89 -14.04
CA THR A 549 -9.33 4.22 -12.62
C THR A 549 -9.29 5.74 -12.40
N ALA A 550 -10.19 6.21 -11.53
CA ALA A 550 -10.16 7.57 -10.99
C ALA A 550 -9.48 7.64 -9.62
N GLN A 551 -8.97 6.51 -9.13
CA GLN A 551 -8.33 6.37 -7.82
C GLN A 551 -6.85 6.77 -7.88
N LEU A 552 -6.17 6.66 -6.75
CA LEU A 552 -4.71 6.80 -6.64
C LEU A 552 -4.01 5.66 -7.42
N ASP A 553 -3.88 5.87 -8.74
CA ASP A 553 -3.09 5.07 -9.69
C ASP A 553 -1.75 4.58 -9.10
N ASN A 554 -0.98 5.48 -8.50
CA ASN A 554 0.32 5.20 -7.87
C ASN A 554 0.27 4.15 -6.75
N ALA A 555 -0.87 3.95 -6.10
CA ALA A 555 -1.03 2.96 -5.02
C ALA A 555 -1.57 1.62 -5.53
N PHE A 556 -2.58 1.66 -6.43
CA PHE A 556 -3.30 0.46 -6.85
C PHE A 556 -2.60 -0.32 -7.97
N ILE A 557 -2.06 0.39 -8.96
CA ILE A 557 -1.60 -0.23 -10.21
C ILE A 557 -0.34 -1.08 -9.99
N PRO A 558 0.66 -0.65 -9.20
CA PRO A 558 1.82 -1.49 -8.89
C PRO A 558 1.44 -2.80 -8.20
N LEU A 559 0.47 -2.74 -7.27
CA LEU A 559 0.00 -3.90 -6.51
C LEU A 559 -0.76 -4.89 -7.38
N ILE A 560 -1.64 -4.39 -8.25
CA ILE A 560 -2.38 -5.24 -9.19
C ILE A 560 -1.44 -5.82 -10.25
N PHE A 561 -0.49 -5.04 -10.75
CA PHE A 561 0.50 -5.54 -11.70
C PHE A 561 1.42 -6.58 -11.05
N TYR A 562 1.86 -6.35 -9.82
CA TYR A 562 2.59 -7.34 -9.02
C TYR A 562 1.80 -8.65 -8.87
N SER A 563 0.54 -8.55 -8.44
CA SER A 563 -0.35 -9.69 -8.27
C SER A 563 -0.51 -10.51 -9.56
N LEU A 564 -0.68 -9.84 -10.70
CA LEU A 564 -0.78 -10.50 -12.01
C LEU A 564 0.52 -11.17 -12.46
N LEU A 565 1.68 -10.60 -12.14
CA LEU A 565 2.99 -11.19 -12.46
C LEU A 565 3.26 -12.45 -11.60
N CYS A 566 2.73 -12.51 -10.38
CA CYS A 566 2.87 -13.68 -9.52
C CYS A 566 2.12 -14.93 -10.01
N LEU A 567 1.12 -14.79 -10.89
CA LEU A 567 0.34 -15.89 -11.46
C LEU A 567 1.15 -16.59 -12.56
#